data_AF-A0A7Y2P8C2-F1
#
_entry.id   AF-A0A7Y2P8C2-F1
#
_cell.length_a   1.000
_cell.length_b   1.000
_cell.length_c   1.000
_cell.angle_alpha   90.00
_cell.angle_beta   90.00
_cell.angle_gamma   90.00
#
_symmetry.space_group_name_H-M   'P 1'
#
loop_
_entity.id
_entity.type
_entity.pdbx_description
1 polymer ?
#
loop_
_entity_poly.entity_id
_entity_poly.type
_entity_poly.pdbx_seq_one_letter_code
_entity_poly.pdbx_strand_id
1 'polypeptide(L)' 'PTLLAFNKMDIPGAREAAESARAELNYPEKDAYYISAVTGQGIQELLTGMVALRRRPAYE' A
#
# COMPACT_ATOMS: atom_id res chain seq x y z
N PRO A 1 8.22 -8.41 -8.24
CA PRO A 1 7.99 -7.13 -7.53
C PRO A 1 6.61 -7.17 -6.87
N THR A 2 6.48 -6.61 -5.66
CA THR A 2 5.27 -6.69 -4.83
C THR A 2 4.87 -5.28 -4.41
N LEU A 3 3.60 -5.07 -4.09
CA LEU A 3 3.09 -3.90 -3.37
C LEU A 3 2.21 -4.42 -2.22
N LEU A 4 2.15 -3.68 -1.12
CA LEU A 4 1.20 -3.95 -0.05
C LEU A 4 0.06 -2.93 -0.12
N ALA A 5 -1.18 -3.40 0.01
CA ALA A 5 -2.36 -2.55 0.13
C ALA A 5 -3.04 -2.83 1.48
N PHE A 6 -2.86 -1.93 2.44
CA PHE A 6 -3.54 -1.96 3.72
C PHE A 6 -4.92 -1.32 3.56
N ASN A 7 -5.96 -2.16 3.51
CA ASN A 7 -7.34 -1.71 3.30
C ASN A 7 -8.04 -1.39 4.63
N LYS A 8 -9.16 -0.66 4.55
CA LYS A 8 -10.04 -0.22 5.65
C LYS A 8 -9.51 0.96 6.49
N MET A 9 -8.82 1.91 5.86
CA MET A 9 -8.34 3.12 6.53
C MET A 9 -9.45 4.03 7.10
N ASP A 10 -10.71 3.75 6.80
CA ASP A 10 -11.89 4.39 7.41
C ASP A 10 -12.13 3.97 8.86
N ILE A 11 -11.49 2.91 9.34
CA ILE A 11 -11.65 2.41 10.72
C ILE A 11 -10.63 3.10 11.65
N PRO A 12 -11.03 3.64 12.81
CA PRO A 12 -10.11 4.19 13.80
C PRO A 12 -9.04 3.18 14.21
N GLY A 13 -7.78 3.61 14.26
CA GLY A 13 -6.64 2.73 14.61
C GLY A 13 -6.10 1.89 13.44
N ALA A 14 -6.76 1.89 12.27
CA ALA A 14 -6.32 1.07 11.14
C ALA A 14 -4.96 1.52 10.57
N ARG A 15 -4.67 2.83 10.62
CA ARG A 15 -3.41 3.38 10.14
C ARG A 15 -2.24 2.92 10.99
N GLU A 16 -2.35 3.03 12.31
CA GLU A 16 -1.34 2.63 13.27
C GLU A 16 -1.10 1.11 13.21
N ALA A 17 -2.18 0.32 13.12
CA ALA A 17 -2.07 -1.13 12.96
C ALA A 17 -1.36 -1.50 11.64
N ALA A 18 -1.67 -0.82 10.54
CA ALA A 18 -1.03 -1.04 9.24
C ALA A 18 0.46 -0.64 9.25
N GLU A 19 0.82 0.46 9.92
CA GLU A 19 2.22 0.87 10.09
C GLU A 19 3.01 -0.13 10.94
N SER A 20 2.43 -0.66 12.03
CA SER A 20 3.04 -1.73 12.82
C SER A 20 3.25 -2.99 11.97
N ALA A 21 2.23 -3.44 11.25
CA ALA A 21 2.32 -4.61 10.38
C ALA A 21 3.37 -4.43 9.26
N ARG A 22 3.45 -3.23 8.66
CA ARG A 22 4.48 -2.91 7.66
C ARG A 22 5.88 -2.98 8.26
N ALA A 23 6.07 -2.45 9.47
CA ALA A 23 7.35 -2.47 10.18
C ALA A 23 7.77 -3.90 10.54
N GLU A 24 6.84 -4.73 11.03
CA GLU A 24 7.08 -6.15 11.33
C GLU A 24 7.48 -6.95 10.07
N LEU A 25 6.91 -6.61 8.91
CA LEU A 25 7.27 -7.20 7.63
C LEU A 25 8.58 -6.63 7.04
N ASN A 26 9.18 -5.62 7.68
CA ASN A 26 10.32 -4.85 7.18
C ASN A 26 10.10 -4.37 5.73
N TYR A 27 8.89 -3.92 5.42
CA TYR A 27 8.49 -3.59 4.05
C TYR A 27 8.66 -2.09 3.76
N PRO A 28 9.24 -1.68 2.61
CA PRO A 28 9.49 -0.28 2.33
C PRO A 28 8.19 0.50 2.14
N GLU A 29 8.10 1.68 2.75
CA GLU A 29 6.90 2.52 2.70
C GLU A 29 6.54 2.95 1.28
N LYS A 30 7.53 3.15 0.39
CA LYS A 30 7.30 3.53 -1.01
C LYS A 30 6.49 2.52 -1.83
N ASP A 31 6.41 1.27 -1.36
CA ASP A 31 5.67 0.19 -2.01
C ASP A 31 4.45 -0.26 -1.15
N ALA A 32 4.10 0.51 -0.11
CA ALA A 32 2.95 0.27 0.76
C ALA A 32 1.89 1.37 0.58
N TYR A 33 0.65 0.95 0.30
CA TYR A 33 -0.48 1.83 0.04
C TYR A 33 -1.54 1.63 1.12
N TYR A 34 -2.07 2.73 1.61
CA TYR A 34 -3.06 2.76 2.68
C TYR A 34 -4.37 3.26 2.07
N ILE A 35 -5.35 2.38 1.99
CA ILE A 35 -6.57 2.61 1.22
C ILE A 35 -7.82 2.38 2.05
N SER A 36 -8.92 2.99 1.64
CA SER A 36 -10.25 2.55 2.04
C SER A 36 -11.06 2.28 0.79
N ALA A 37 -11.40 1.00 0.57
CA ALA A 37 -12.24 0.61 -0.55
C ALA A 37 -13.67 1.18 -0.47
N VAL A 38 -14.17 1.44 0.75
CA VAL A 38 -15.53 1.97 0.94
C VAL A 38 -15.62 3.48 0.69
N THR A 39 -14.55 4.24 0.94
CA THR A 39 -14.51 5.68 0.67
C THR A 39 -13.84 6.03 -0.65
N GLY A 40 -13.07 5.11 -1.23
CA GLY A 40 -12.24 5.36 -2.41
C GLY A 40 -10.89 6.02 -2.09
N GLN A 41 -10.60 6.32 -0.81
CA GLN A 41 -9.32 6.89 -0.39
C GLN A 41 -8.16 5.99 -0.83
N GLY A 42 -7.14 6.59 -1.44
CA GLY A 42 -5.88 5.91 -1.79
C GLY A 42 -5.94 4.98 -3.01
N ILE A 43 -7.11 4.82 -3.66
CA ILE A 43 -7.28 3.90 -4.78
C ILE A 43 -6.51 4.37 -6.02
N GLN A 44 -6.50 5.67 -6.31
CA GLN A 44 -5.79 6.21 -7.48
C GLN A 44 -4.27 6.06 -7.32
N GLU A 45 -3.75 6.30 -6.13
CA GLU A 45 -2.34 6.12 -5.78
C GLU A 45 -1.92 4.66 -5.91
N LEU A 46 -2.74 3.72 -5.40
CA LEU A 46 -2.51 2.29 -5.56
C LEU A 46 -2.47 1.88 -7.04
N LEU A 47 -3.45 2.30 -7.84
CA LEU A 47 -3.49 1.97 -9.28
C LEU A 47 -2.28 2.53 -10.03
N THR A 48 -1.88 3.77 -9.71
CA THR A 48 -0.68 4.40 -10.27
C THR A 48 0.58 3.59 -9.88
N GLY A 49 0.66 3.16 -8.62
CA GLY A 49 1.70 2.28 -8.11
C GLY A 49 1.79 0.95 -8.86
N MET A 50 0.65 0.31 -9.13
CA MET A 50 0.59 -0.95 -9.88
C MET A 50 1.11 -0.80 -11.31
N VAL A 51 0.77 0.31 -11.99
CA VAL A 51 1.32 0.60 -13.33
C VAL A 51 2.82 0.81 -13.26
N ALA A 52 3.32 1.57 -12.27
CA ALA A 52 4.74 1.77 -12.07
C ALA A 52 5.48 0.46 -11.76
N LEU A 53 4.91 -0.41 -10.93
CA LEU A 53 5.44 -1.73 -10.61
C LEU A 53 5.63 -2.59 -11.86
N ARG A 54 4.65 -2.56 -12.78
CA ARG A 54 4.70 -3.30 -14.04
C ARG A 54 5.79 -2.78 -14.98
N ARG A 55 6.17 -1.51 -14.85
CA ARG A 55 7.22 -0.86 -15.67
C ARG A 55 8.62 -1.03 -15.10
N ARG A 56 8.78 -1.54 -13.87
CA ARG A 56 10.12 -1.82 -13.31
C ARG A 56 10.78 -2.96 -14.11
N PRO A 57 12.05 -2.80 -14.53
CA PRO A 57 12.80 -3.88 -15.17
C PRO A 57 12.78 -5.15 -14.30
N ALA A 58 12.70 -6.32 -14.92
CA ALA A 58 12.65 -7.60 -14.20
C ALA A 58 13.99 -7.99 -13.53
N TYR A 59 15.04 -7.19 -13.71
CA TYR A 59 16.39 -7.44 -13.22
C TYR A 59 17.00 -6.12 -12.70
N GLU A 60 17.07 -5.99 -11.37
CA GLU A 60 18.18 -5.38 -10.65
C GLU A 60 18.76 -6.45 -9.72
#